data_AF-A0A352RY24-F1
#
_entry.id   AF-A0A352RY24-F1
#
_cell.length_a   1.000
_cell.length_b   1.000
_cell.length_c   1.000
_cell.angle_alpha   90.00
_cell.angle_beta   90.00
_cell.angle_gamma   90.00
#
_symmetry.space_group_name_H-M   'P 1'
#
loop_
_entity.id
_entity.type
_entity.pdbx_description
1 polymer ?
#
loop_
_entity_poly.entity_id
_entity_poly.type
_entity_poly.pdbx_seq_one_letter_code
_entity_poly.pdbx_strand_id
1 'polypeptide(L)'
;MSEESDLEKPDPATARRLEKAREEGQVVRSRELGTFVMLMTGVIGLWSTGGVLGRKLDAVMHAGLAFEPATAFDTNRMLSQFAAIVWDALLAFLPLLLMFGVAALVTPLALGGWMFSTKSFSPDFSRMSPIAGLGRLFSAHSLVELAKAIAKSLLVGGVGAWMIWRKLPEAIALMDAPIQEALLHMMELVLYVSGVVAGSLILVAALDVPWQLYTFHKKLRMTKEEIKQEMKETDGDPHIKARIRQQQRAIARRRMMAEVPKADVVVTNPTHYAVALRYEEGRMGAPRVVAKGADEVAARIRELAAEHRVPMLSAPPLARALHRHVELGHEIPAGLYTAVAEVLAWVYQLKNWHYSYGPQPDGPADLVVPDELAVPESRA
;
A
#
# COMPACT_ATOMS: atom_id res chain seq x y z
N MET A 1 -20.15 24.48 -3.39
CA MET A 1 -18.93 23.81 -2.93
C MET A 1 -17.96 23.97 -4.07
N SER A 2 -16.99 24.84 -3.84
CA SER A 2 -16.09 25.48 -4.79
C SER A 2 -15.55 24.50 -5.83
N GLU A 3 -15.62 24.93 -7.09
CA GLU A 3 -14.66 24.53 -8.12
C GLU A 3 -13.28 24.97 -7.62
N GLU A 4 -12.64 24.15 -6.76
CA GLU A 4 -11.21 24.24 -6.52
C GLU A 4 -10.56 24.11 -7.89
N SER A 5 -9.94 25.21 -8.31
CA SER A 5 -9.34 25.41 -9.61
C SER A 5 -8.52 24.18 -10.01
N ASP A 6 -8.78 23.64 -11.20
CA ASP A 6 -7.99 22.57 -11.81
C ASP A 6 -6.48 22.87 -11.87
N LEU A 7 -6.08 24.13 -11.63
CA LEU A 7 -4.70 24.59 -11.53
C LEU A 7 -4.05 24.33 -10.16
N GLU A 8 -4.80 23.96 -9.12
CA GLU A 8 -4.25 23.80 -7.76
C GLU A 8 -3.59 22.43 -7.54
N LYS A 9 -4.00 21.39 -8.27
CA LYS A 9 -3.53 20.00 -8.10
C LYS A 9 -2.81 19.47 -9.35
N PRO A 10 -1.57 19.92 -9.63
CA PRO A 10 -0.85 19.53 -10.83
C PRO A 10 -0.25 18.11 -10.75
N ASP A 11 0.02 17.61 -9.55
CA ASP A 11 0.80 16.39 -9.35
C ASP A 11 -0.09 15.14 -9.33
N PRO A 12 0.41 13.99 -9.86
CA PRO A 12 -0.32 12.73 -9.83
C PRO A 12 -0.49 12.20 -8.40
N ALA A 13 -1.52 11.40 -8.20
CA ALA A 13 -1.79 10.72 -6.92
C ALA A 13 -0.61 9.82 -6.52
N THR A 14 -0.23 9.84 -5.25
CA THR A 14 0.72 8.89 -4.68
C THR A 14 0.12 7.47 -4.62
N ALA A 15 0.96 6.44 -4.50
CA ALA A 15 0.50 5.06 -4.36
C ALA A 15 -0.42 4.88 -3.13
N ARG A 16 -0.10 5.55 -2.03
CA ARG A 16 -0.89 5.52 -0.79
C ARG A 16 -2.25 6.21 -0.95
N ARG A 17 -2.33 7.32 -1.69
CA ARG A 17 -3.61 7.96 -2.04
C ARG A 17 -4.51 7.03 -2.86
N LEU A 18 -3.94 6.31 -3.83
CA LEU A 18 -4.67 5.31 -4.63
C LEU A 18 -5.16 4.14 -3.78
N GLU A 19 -4.33 3.65 -2.85
CA GLU A 19 -4.70 2.58 -1.92
C GLU A 19 -5.82 3.03 -0.97
N LYS A 20 -5.72 4.22 -0.40
CA LYS A 20 -6.76 4.80 0.45
C LYS A 20 -8.09 4.99 -0.30
N ALA A 21 -8.04 5.47 -1.54
CA ALA A 21 -9.23 5.57 -2.38
C ALA A 21 -9.88 4.18 -2.58
N ARG A 22 -9.08 3.13 -2.77
CA ARG A 22 -9.58 1.75 -2.81
C ARG A 22 -10.17 1.33 -1.47
N GLU A 23 -9.49 1.53 -0.34
CA GLU A 23 -10.04 1.18 0.99
C GLU A 23 -11.39 1.86 1.27
N GLU A 24 -11.58 3.09 0.80
CA GLU A 24 -12.82 3.85 0.92
C GLU A 24 -13.94 3.38 -0.03
N GLY A 25 -13.68 2.40 -0.91
CA GLY A 25 -14.66 1.91 -1.88
C GLY A 25 -14.75 2.75 -3.16
N GLN A 26 -13.84 3.70 -3.38
CA GLN A 26 -13.82 4.54 -4.57
C GLN A 26 -13.12 3.81 -5.72
N VAL A 27 -13.92 3.37 -6.71
CA VAL A 27 -13.42 2.72 -7.92
C VAL A 27 -14.03 3.34 -9.16
N VAL A 28 -13.29 3.24 -10.26
CA VAL A 28 -13.77 3.60 -11.59
C VAL A 28 -14.94 2.68 -11.95
N ARG A 29 -16.07 3.28 -12.34
CA ARG A 29 -17.23 2.56 -12.84
C ARG A 29 -17.70 3.23 -14.12
N SER A 30 -17.81 2.47 -15.20
CA SER A 30 -18.47 2.91 -16.43
C SER A 30 -19.84 2.24 -16.51
N ARG A 31 -20.90 3.06 -16.51
CA ARG A 31 -22.27 2.58 -16.69
C ARG A 31 -22.50 2.09 -18.13
N GLU A 32 -21.84 2.72 -19.09
CA GLU A 32 -22.00 2.40 -20.51
C GLU A 32 -21.33 1.06 -20.85
N LEU A 33 -20.13 0.81 -20.32
CA LEU A 33 -19.49 -0.51 -20.44
C LEU A 33 -20.36 -1.61 -19.82
N GLY A 34 -20.91 -1.37 -18.63
CA GLY A 34 -21.81 -2.32 -17.98
C GLY A 34 -23.06 -2.64 -18.80
N THR A 35 -23.67 -1.61 -19.40
CA THR A 35 -24.83 -1.77 -20.26
C THR A 35 -24.49 -2.56 -21.53
N PHE A 36 -23.37 -2.25 -22.19
CA PHE A 36 -22.88 -2.96 -23.36
C PHE A 36 -22.62 -4.45 -23.05
N VAL A 37 -21.84 -4.73 -22.00
CA VAL A 37 -21.50 -6.11 -21.59
C VAL A 37 -22.76 -6.91 -21.27
N MET A 38 -23.73 -6.33 -20.54
CA MET A 38 -24.97 -7.01 -20.20
C MET A 38 -25.82 -7.32 -21.43
N LEU A 39 -26.00 -6.35 -22.33
CA LEU A 39 -26.79 -6.55 -23.55
C LEU A 39 -26.13 -7.55 -24.51
N MET A 40 -24.82 -7.44 -24.71
CA MET A 40 -24.08 -8.40 -25.54
C MET A 40 -24.10 -9.81 -24.94
N THR A 41 -24.03 -9.94 -23.61
CA THR A 41 -24.21 -11.23 -22.94
C THR A 41 -25.59 -11.82 -23.20
N GLY A 42 -26.64 -10.98 -23.19
CA GLY A 42 -27.99 -11.41 -23.54
C GLY A 42 -28.07 -11.94 -24.98
N VAL A 43 -27.50 -11.21 -25.94
CA VAL A 43 -27.49 -11.63 -27.35
C VAL A 43 -26.68 -12.92 -27.54
N ILE A 44 -25.45 -12.97 -27.03
CA ILE A 44 -24.57 -14.14 -27.16
C ILE A 44 -25.16 -15.34 -26.41
N GLY A 45 -25.75 -15.11 -25.24
CA GLY A 45 -26.42 -16.14 -24.45
C GLY A 45 -27.63 -16.73 -25.15
N LEU A 46 -28.51 -15.88 -25.70
CA LEU A 46 -29.65 -16.34 -26.48
C LEU A 46 -29.20 -17.02 -27.79
N TRP A 47 -28.15 -16.54 -28.44
CA TRP A 47 -27.63 -17.16 -29.66
C TRP A 47 -27.02 -18.55 -29.40
N SER A 48 -26.21 -18.68 -28.34
CA SER A 48 -25.53 -19.93 -28.00
C SER A 48 -26.43 -20.96 -27.31
N THR A 49 -27.35 -20.53 -26.46
CA THR A 49 -28.23 -21.41 -25.68
C THR A 49 -29.64 -21.53 -26.26
N GLY A 50 -30.01 -20.70 -27.25
CA GLY A 50 -31.38 -20.57 -27.75
C GLY A 50 -32.00 -21.89 -28.21
N GLY A 51 -31.24 -22.74 -28.90
CA GLY A 51 -31.73 -24.05 -29.32
C GLY A 51 -32.01 -25.00 -28.15
N VAL A 52 -31.19 -24.97 -27.09
CA VAL A 52 -31.41 -25.77 -25.87
C VAL A 52 -32.58 -25.21 -25.07
N LEU A 53 -32.62 -23.89 -24.90
CA LEU A 53 -33.70 -23.19 -24.21
C LEU A 53 -35.04 -23.44 -24.90
N GLY A 54 -35.09 -23.31 -26.24
CA GLY A 54 -36.28 -23.58 -27.05
C GLY A 54 -36.80 -25.00 -26.84
N ARG A 55 -35.94 -26.03 -26.94
CA ARG A 55 -36.34 -27.43 -26.69
C ARG A 55 -36.84 -27.66 -25.26
N LYS A 56 -36.21 -27.06 -24.26
CA LYS A 56 -36.65 -27.18 -22.86
C LYS A 56 -37.97 -26.49 -22.60
N LEU A 57 -38.17 -25.29 -23.16
CA LEU A 57 -39.44 -24.56 -23.06
C LEU A 57 -40.56 -25.27 -23.81
N ASP A 58 -40.26 -25.87 -24.97
CA ASP A 58 -41.19 -26.72 -25.70
C ASP A 58 -41.61 -27.95 -24.88
N ALA A 59 -40.66 -28.63 -24.24
CA ALA A 59 -40.96 -29.75 -23.34
C ALA A 59 -41.79 -29.32 -22.12
N VAL A 60 -41.47 -28.17 -21.52
CA VAL A 60 -42.24 -27.57 -20.41
C VAL A 60 -43.67 -27.26 -20.83
N MET A 61 -43.85 -26.69 -22.02
CA MET A 61 -45.18 -26.37 -22.57
C MET A 61 -45.98 -27.65 -22.84
N HIS A 62 -45.36 -28.66 -23.47
CA HIS A 62 -45.99 -29.96 -23.68
C HIS A 62 -46.37 -30.63 -22.37
N ALA A 63 -45.49 -30.63 -21.36
CA ALA A 63 -45.77 -31.21 -20.05
C ALA A 63 -46.89 -30.49 -19.27
N GLY A 64 -47.07 -29.18 -19.51
CA GLY A 64 -48.14 -28.39 -18.92
C GLY A 64 -49.50 -28.54 -19.61
N LEU A 65 -49.50 -28.82 -20.91
CA LEU A 65 -50.72 -28.94 -21.73
C LEU A 65 -51.18 -30.39 -21.93
N ALA A 66 -50.26 -31.34 -21.91
CA ALA A 66 -50.55 -32.77 -21.98
C ALA A 66 -50.51 -33.37 -20.57
N PHE A 67 -51.67 -33.51 -19.95
CA PHE A 67 -51.82 -34.17 -18.66
C PHE A 67 -52.82 -35.33 -18.77
N GLU A 68 -52.56 -36.39 -18.00
CA GLU A 68 -53.50 -37.50 -17.90
C GLU A 68 -54.75 -37.07 -17.12
N PRO A 69 -55.95 -37.55 -17.50
CA PRO A 69 -57.18 -37.26 -16.77
C PRO A 69 -57.09 -37.61 -15.28
N ALA A 70 -56.34 -38.67 -14.92
CA ALA A 70 -56.11 -39.07 -13.53
C ALA A 70 -55.37 -37.99 -12.70
N THR A 71 -54.53 -37.17 -13.34
CA THR A 71 -53.83 -36.07 -12.69
C THR A 71 -54.75 -34.86 -12.51
N ALA A 72 -55.73 -34.65 -13.39
CA ALA A 72 -56.65 -33.50 -13.32
C ALA A 72 -57.60 -33.55 -12.11
N PHE A 73 -57.84 -34.74 -11.55
CA PHE A 73 -58.76 -34.94 -10.42
C PHE A 73 -58.05 -35.23 -9.09
N ASP A 74 -56.71 -35.21 -9.05
CA ASP A 74 -55.90 -35.42 -7.84
C ASP A 74 -55.01 -34.20 -7.58
N THR A 75 -55.42 -33.37 -6.63
CA THR A 75 -54.73 -32.12 -6.25
C THR A 75 -53.25 -32.32 -5.90
N ASN A 76 -52.89 -33.45 -5.26
CA ASN A 76 -51.49 -33.70 -4.91
C ASN A 76 -50.64 -33.98 -6.15
N ARG A 77 -51.19 -34.74 -7.11
CA ARG A 77 -50.51 -35.00 -8.38
C ARG A 77 -50.37 -33.73 -9.20
N MET A 78 -51.42 -32.89 -9.27
CA MET A 78 -51.36 -31.58 -9.91
C MET A 78 -50.23 -30.72 -9.34
N LEU A 79 -50.14 -30.63 -8.00
CA LEU A 79 -49.11 -29.82 -7.34
C LEU A 79 -47.69 -30.35 -7.61
N SER A 80 -47.50 -31.67 -7.60
CA SER A 80 -46.21 -32.29 -7.89
C SER A 80 -45.77 -32.06 -9.35
N GLN A 81 -46.70 -32.17 -10.30
CA GLN A 81 -46.42 -31.92 -11.72
C GLN A 81 -46.13 -30.44 -11.97
N PHE A 82 -46.88 -29.54 -11.34
CA PHE A 82 -46.61 -28.11 -11.39
C PHE A 82 -45.21 -27.78 -10.86
N ALA A 83 -44.83 -28.33 -9.70
CA ALA A 83 -43.50 -28.12 -9.13
C ALA A 83 -42.38 -28.63 -10.06
N ALA A 84 -42.57 -29.79 -10.70
CA ALA A 84 -41.62 -30.33 -11.66
C ALA A 84 -41.47 -29.42 -12.89
N ILE A 85 -42.58 -28.95 -13.45
CA ILE A 85 -42.59 -28.02 -14.61
C ILE A 85 -41.88 -26.71 -14.27
N VAL A 86 -42.16 -26.12 -13.10
CA VAL A 86 -41.49 -24.90 -12.62
C VAL A 86 -40.00 -25.14 -12.46
N TRP A 87 -39.61 -26.27 -11.88
CA TRP A 87 -38.20 -26.63 -11.69
C TRP A 87 -37.46 -26.78 -13.03
N ASP A 88 -38.06 -27.47 -13.99
CA ASP A 88 -37.49 -27.63 -15.33
C ASP A 88 -37.39 -26.31 -16.09
N ALA A 89 -38.37 -25.42 -15.94
CA ALA A 89 -38.32 -24.07 -16.49
C ALA A 89 -37.18 -23.25 -15.87
N LEU A 90 -37.00 -23.28 -14.54
CA LEU A 90 -35.89 -22.61 -13.85
C LEU A 90 -34.53 -23.13 -14.32
N LEU A 91 -34.39 -24.46 -14.43
CA LEU A 91 -33.17 -25.09 -14.95
C LEU A 91 -32.90 -24.75 -16.41
N ALA A 92 -33.94 -24.49 -17.21
CA ALA A 92 -33.78 -24.06 -18.60
C ALA A 92 -33.15 -22.66 -18.70
N PHE A 93 -33.55 -21.73 -17.83
CA PHE A 93 -32.97 -20.38 -17.79
C PHE A 93 -31.63 -20.30 -17.05
N LEU A 94 -31.29 -21.30 -16.22
CA LEU A 94 -30.09 -21.28 -15.38
C LEU A 94 -28.80 -20.96 -16.15
N PRO A 95 -28.50 -21.55 -17.32
CA PRO A 95 -27.28 -21.20 -18.08
C PRO A 95 -27.23 -19.72 -18.47
N LEU A 96 -28.35 -19.15 -18.92
CA LEU A 96 -28.45 -17.75 -19.30
C LEU A 96 -28.30 -16.83 -18.08
N LEU A 97 -28.91 -17.19 -16.95
CA LEU A 97 -28.77 -16.45 -15.69
C LEU A 97 -27.32 -16.48 -15.17
N LEU A 98 -26.63 -17.62 -15.29
CA LEU A 98 -25.21 -17.72 -14.93
C LEU A 98 -24.35 -16.83 -15.83
N MET A 99 -24.62 -16.75 -17.13
CA MET A 99 -23.94 -15.83 -18.03
C MET A 99 -24.13 -14.36 -17.61
N PHE A 100 -25.36 -13.95 -17.28
CA PHE A 100 -25.62 -12.61 -16.74
C PHE A 100 -24.92 -12.37 -15.40
N GLY A 101 -24.89 -13.37 -14.51
CA GLY A 101 -24.16 -13.31 -13.25
C GLY A 101 -22.66 -13.07 -13.46
N VAL A 102 -22.04 -13.80 -14.40
CA VAL A 102 -20.64 -13.60 -14.78
C VAL A 102 -20.44 -12.20 -15.39
N ALA A 103 -21.30 -11.79 -16.32
CA ALA A 103 -21.23 -10.47 -16.97
C ALA A 103 -21.34 -9.30 -15.99
N ALA A 104 -22.19 -9.43 -14.95
CA ALA A 104 -22.32 -8.45 -13.88
C ALA A 104 -21.02 -8.27 -13.08
N LEU A 105 -20.19 -9.32 -12.97
CA LEU A 105 -18.88 -9.28 -12.31
C LEU A 105 -17.77 -8.76 -13.22
N VAL A 106 -17.87 -8.98 -14.54
CA VAL A 106 -16.84 -8.56 -15.52
C VAL A 106 -16.60 -7.05 -15.50
N THR A 107 -17.67 -6.24 -15.47
CA THR A 107 -17.53 -4.78 -15.59
C THR A 107 -16.81 -4.16 -14.38
N PRO A 108 -17.19 -4.44 -13.12
CA PRO A 108 -16.45 -3.97 -11.95
C PRO A 108 -15.01 -4.48 -11.91
N LEU A 109 -14.79 -5.76 -12.27
CA LEU A 109 -13.46 -6.37 -12.27
C LEU A 109 -12.53 -5.74 -13.30
N ALA A 110 -13.02 -5.45 -14.50
CA ALA A 110 -12.23 -4.89 -15.59
C ALA A 110 -11.77 -3.45 -15.34
N LEU A 111 -12.56 -2.64 -14.61
CA LEU A 111 -12.27 -1.22 -14.38
C LEU A 111 -11.71 -0.91 -13.00
N GLY A 112 -12.29 -1.49 -11.96
CA GLY A 112 -11.99 -1.17 -10.56
C GLY A 112 -11.17 -2.25 -9.84
N GLY A 113 -11.09 -3.45 -10.41
CA GLY A 113 -10.54 -4.63 -9.74
C GLY A 113 -11.50 -5.21 -8.69
N TRP A 114 -11.07 -6.29 -8.03
CA TRP A 114 -11.82 -6.89 -6.93
C TRP A 114 -11.51 -6.15 -5.63
N MET A 115 -12.52 -5.57 -4.98
CA MET A 115 -12.33 -4.86 -3.73
C MET A 115 -13.56 -4.96 -2.83
N PHE A 116 -13.30 -5.24 -1.56
CA PHE A 116 -14.30 -5.37 -0.50
C PHE A 116 -14.05 -4.26 0.53
N SER A 117 -14.91 -3.24 0.56
CA SER A 117 -14.84 -2.16 1.54
C SER A 117 -16.01 -2.23 2.51
N THR A 118 -15.72 -2.43 3.79
CA THR A 118 -16.72 -2.40 4.87
C THR A 118 -17.24 -1.00 5.14
N LYS A 119 -16.46 0.05 4.84
CA LYS A 119 -16.85 1.46 5.00
C LYS A 119 -17.98 1.86 4.06
N SER A 120 -18.09 1.25 2.88
CA SER A 120 -19.20 1.54 1.96
C SER A 120 -20.57 1.08 2.48
N PHE A 121 -20.63 0.22 3.52
CA PHE A 121 -21.88 -0.23 4.13
C PHE A 121 -22.38 0.67 5.27
N SER A 122 -21.61 1.69 5.70
CA SER A 122 -22.07 2.59 6.76
C SER A 122 -23.16 3.53 6.23
N PRO A 123 -24.28 3.72 6.96
CA PRO A 123 -25.33 4.65 6.56
C PRO A 123 -24.82 6.10 6.57
N ASP A 124 -24.81 6.72 5.39
CA ASP A 124 -24.36 8.09 5.19
C ASP A 124 -25.55 9.00 4.89
N PHE A 125 -26.11 9.62 5.94
CA PHE A 125 -27.26 10.51 5.85
C PHE A 125 -27.00 11.78 5.02
N SER A 126 -25.74 12.14 4.80
CA SER A 126 -25.38 13.30 3.96
C SER A 126 -25.79 13.09 2.49
N ARG A 127 -25.84 11.83 2.03
CA ARG A 127 -26.23 11.49 0.67
C ARG A 127 -27.72 11.71 0.39
N MET A 128 -28.56 11.72 1.43
CA MET A 128 -30.02 11.84 1.37
C MET A 128 -30.53 13.29 1.32
N SER A 129 -29.67 14.31 1.41
CA SER A 129 -30.12 15.71 1.39
C SER A 129 -30.76 16.10 0.04
N PRO A 130 -32.02 16.55 0.01
CA PRO A 130 -32.71 16.96 -1.23
C PRO A 130 -32.07 18.17 -1.90
N ILE A 131 -31.58 19.12 -1.10
CA ILE A 131 -30.93 20.35 -1.58
C ILE A 131 -29.62 20.01 -2.30
N ALA A 132 -28.81 19.12 -1.71
CA ALA A 132 -27.60 18.63 -2.36
C ALA A 132 -27.90 17.76 -3.60
N GLY A 133 -29.06 17.09 -3.63
CA GLY A 133 -29.57 16.39 -4.81
C GLY A 133 -29.84 17.33 -5.99
N LEU A 134 -30.56 18.43 -5.75
CA LEU A 134 -30.87 19.44 -6.77
C LEU A 134 -29.59 20.09 -7.34
N GLY A 135 -28.62 20.44 -6.49
CA GLY A 135 -27.33 20.98 -6.96
C GLY A 135 -26.54 19.99 -7.82
N ARG A 136 -26.65 18.68 -7.55
CA ARG A 136 -26.05 17.63 -8.39
C ARG A 136 -26.74 17.53 -9.75
N LEU A 137 -28.06 17.67 -9.82
CA LEU A 137 -28.82 17.64 -11.07
C LEU A 137 -28.46 18.79 -12.01
N PHE A 138 -28.22 20.00 -11.49
CA PHE A 138 -27.84 21.19 -12.28
C PHE A 138 -26.32 21.44 -12.31
N SER A 139 -25.53 20.37 -12.36
CA SER A 139 -24.06 20.48 -12.47
C SER A 139 -23.57 20.37 -13.92
N ALA A 140 -22.38 20.91 -14.22
CA ALA A 140 -21.73 20.72 -15.52
C ALA A 140 -21.56 19.23 -15.87
N HIS A 141 -21.37 18.39 -14.85
CA HIS A 141 -21.32 16.93 -15.00
C HIS A 141 -22.64 16.37 -15.53
N SER A 142 -23.79 16.82 -15.02
CA SER A 142 -25.11 16.39 -15.52
C SER A 142 -25.37 16.79 -16.96
N LEU A 143 -24.86 17.95 -17.40
CA LEU A 143 -24.97 18.37 -18.81
C LEU A 143 -24.18 17.43 -19.73
N VAL A 144 -22.98 16.99 -19.31
CA VAL A 144 -22.19 15.99 -20.03
C VAL A 144 -22.90 14.63 -20.07
N GLU A 145 -23.49 14.19 -18.97
CA GLU A 145 -24.27 12.95 -18.94
C GLU A 145 -25.52 13.02 -19.85
N LEU A 146 -26.20 14.18 -19.89
CA LEU A 146 -27.32 14.40 -20.81
C LEU A 146 -26.87 14.32 -22.27
N ALA A 147 -25.76 14.99 -22.62
CA ALA A 147 -25.20 14.93 -23.97
C ALA A 147 -24.86 13.49 -24.38
N LYS A 148 -24.23 12.72 -23.48
CA LYS A 148 -23.97 11.28 -23.70
C LYS A 148 -25.26 10.49 -23.88
N ALA A 149 -26.29 10.75 -23.09
CA ALA A 149 -27.58 10.06 -23.20
C ALA A 149 -28.26 10.33 -24.55
N ILE A 150 -28.25 11.59 -25.03
CA ILE A 150 -28.79 11.96 -26.34
C ILE A 150 -27.97 11.29 -27.45
N ALA A 151 -26.65 11.40 -27.43
CA ALA A 151 -25.77 10.79 -28.43
C ALA A 151 -25.96 9.27 -28.51
N LYS A 152 -26.04 8.59 -27.37
CA LYS A 152 -26.33 7.16 -27.29
C LYS A 152 -27.71 6.81 -27.85
N SER A 153 -28.72 7.60 -27.53
CA SER A 153 -30.09 7.35 -28.01
C SER A 153 -30.19 7.51 -29.53
N LEU A 154 -29.53 8.53 -30.08
CA LEU A 154 -29.42 8.73 -31.53
C LEU A 154 -28.64 7.59 -32.20
N LEU A 155 -27.56 7.11 -31.59
CA LEU A 155 -26.79 5.98 -32.11
C LEU A 155 -27.63 4.70 -32.13
N VAL A 156 -28.22 4.31 -30.99
CA VAL A 156 -29.02 3.08 -30.87
C VAL A 156 -30.26 3.16 -31.75
N GLY A 157 -30.98 4.27 -31.72
CA GLY A 157 -32.17 4.49 -32.53
C GLY A 157 -31.85 4.55 -34.03
N GLY A 158 -30.76 5.23 -34.41
CA GLY A 158 -30.31 5.33 -35.79
C GLY A 158 -29.85 3.99 -36.37
N VAL A 159 -29.01 3.26 -35.64
CA VAL A 159 -28.57 1.91 -36.03
C VAL A 159 -29.76 0.96 -36.08
N GLY A 160 -30.64 1.01 -35.08
CA GLY A 160 -31.86 0.18 -35.04
C GLY A 160 -32.77 0.45 -36.23
N ALA A 161 -33.11 1.71 -36.50
CA ALA A 161 -33.95 2.08 -37.63
C ALA A 161 -33.31 1.70 -38.97
N TRP A 162 -32.01 1.95 -39.15
CA TRP A 162 -31.27 1.56 -40.34
C TRP A 162 -31.27 0.04 -40.55
N MET A 163 -31.04 -0.74 -39.50
CA MET A 163 -31.05 -2.20 -39.55
C MET A 163 -32.43 -2.74 -39.88
N ILE A 164 -33.49 -2.19 -39.25
CA ILE A 164 -34.87 -2.55 -39.56
C ILE A 164 -35.17 -2.26 -41.03
N TRP A 165 -34.86 -1.06 -41.54
CA TRP A 165 -35.07 -0.75 -42.96
C TRP A 165 -34.33 -1.69 -43.90
N ARG A 166 -33.09 -2.04 -43.57
CA ARG A 166 -32.27 -2.95 -44.38
C ARG A 166 -32.80 -4.39 -44.38
N LYS A 167 -33.38 -4.84 -43.27
CA LYS A 167 -33.90 -6.19 -43.07
C LYS A 167 -35.40 -6.32 -43.30
N LEU A 168 -36.11 -5.22 -43.54
CA LEU A 168 -37.54 -5.21 -43.79
C LEU A 168 -37.97 -6.07 -45.00
N PRO A 169 -37.28 -6.04 -46.15
CA PRO A 169 -37.67 -6.91 -47.28
C PRO A 169 -37.54 -8.39 -46.95
N GLU A 170 -36.48 -8.76 -46.22
CA GLU A 170 -36.26 -10.13 -45.73
C GLU A 170 -37.38 -10.53 -44.77
N ALA A 171 -37.74 -9.68 -43.81
CA ALA A 171 -38.84 -9.92 -42.87
C ALA A 171 -40.22 -10.05 -43.57
N ILE A 172 -40.46 -9.31 -44.65
CA ILE A 172 -41.69 -9.44 -45.45
C ILE A 172 -41.70 -10.76 -46.22
N ALA A 173 -40.56 -11.20 -46.77
CA ALA A 173 -40.45 -12.45 -47.51
C ALA A 173 -40.75 -13.70 -46.65
N LEU A 174 -40.63 -13.60 -45.32
CA LEU A 174 -41.02 -14.68 -44.40
C LEU A 174 -42.52 -14.99 -44.43
N MET A 175 -43.37 -14.08 -44.93
CA MET A 175 -44.80 -14.34 -45.07
C MET A 175 -45.12 -15.51 -46.03
N ASP A 176 -44.22 -15.76 -46.98
CA ASP A 176 -44.38 -16.81 -48.00
C ASP A 176 -43.65 -18.11 -47.63
N ALA A 177 -42.95 -18.15 -46.49
CA ALA A 177 -42.17 -19.30 -46.05
C ALA A 177 -43.00 -20.28 -45.16
N PRO A 178 -42.63 -21.58 -45.12
CA PRO A 178 -43.21 -22.52 -44.16
C PRO A 178 -43.05 -22.01 -42.72
N ILE A 179 -44.07 -22.22 -41.86
CA ILE A 179 -44.11 -21.64 -40.52
C ILE A 179 -42.88 -21.98 -39.66
N GLN A 180 -42.37 -23.21 -39.74
CA GLN A 180 -41.19 -23.63 -38.98
C GLN A 180 -39.93 -22.89 -39.42
N GLU A 181 -39.74 -22.74 -40.72
CA GLU A 181 -38.60 -22.00 -41.30
C GLU A 181 -38.72 -20.50 -41.02
N ALA A 182 -39.92 -19.94 -41.18
CA ALA A 182 -40.21 -18.55 -40.89
C ALA A 182 -39.90 -18.20 -39.42
N LEU A 183 -40.29 -19.05 -38.47
CA LEU A 183 -40.01 -18.82 -37.04
C LEU A 183 -38.51 -18.84 -36.73
N LEU A 184 -37.77 -19.83 -37.24
CA LEU A 184 -36.33 -19.92 -37.03
C LEU A 184 -35.62 -18.71 -37.65
N HIS A 185 -35.93 -18.39 -38.91
CA HIS A 185 -35.34 -17.26 -39.62
C HIS A 185 -35.68 -15.92 -38.94
N MET A 186 -36.90 -15.76 -38.42
CA MET A 186 -37.28 -14.57 -37.68
C MET A 186 -36.47 -14.42 -36.39
N MET A 187 -36.25 -15.52 -35.65
CA MET A 187 -35.42 -15.48 -34.44
C MET A 187 -33.96 -15.12 -34.76
N GLU A 188 -33.41 -15.64 -35.86
CA GLU A 188 -32.07 -15.27 -36.33
C GLU A 188 -32.00 -13.79 -36.71
N LEU A 189 -33.00 -13.27 -37.43
CA LEU A 189 -33.07 -11.87 -37.82
C LEU A 189 -33.17 -10.96 -36.59
N VAL A 190 -34.02 -11.30 -35.62
CA VAL A 190 -34.15 -10.57 -34.34
C VAL A 190 -32.82 -10.57 -33.59
N LEU A 191 -32.19 -11.73 -33.40
CA LEU A 191 -30.90 -11.83 -32.70
C LEU A 191 -29.79 -11.07 -33.42
N TYR A 192 -29.76 -11.13 -34.76
CA TYR A 192 -28.80 -10.40 -35.57
C TYR A 192 -28.97 -8.89 -35.43
N VAL A 193 -30.20 -8.38 -35.58
CA VAL A 193 -30.50 -6.95 -35.41
C VAL A 193 -30.21 -6.50 -33.99
N SER A 194 -30.65 -7.25 -32.97
CA SER A 194 -30.33 -6.96 -31.56
C SER A 194 -28.82 -6.98 -31.31
N GLY A 195 -28.08 -7.91 -31.91
CA GLY A 195 -26.63 -8.00 -31.81
C GLY A 195 -25.91 -6.81 -32.42
N VAL A 196 -26.34 -6.34 -33.60
CA VAL A 196 -25.76 -5.15 -34.22
C VAL A 196 -26.07 -3.88 -33.42
N VAL A 197 -27.30 -3.75 -32.92
CA VAL A 197 -27.72 -2.61 -32.11
C VAL A 197 -26.99 -2.59 -30.76
N ALA A 198 -26.98 -3.70 -30.03
CA ALA A 198 -26.20 -3.84 -28.79
C ALA A 198 -24.70 -3.65 -29.06
N GLY A 199 -24.20 -4.20 -30.16
CA GLY A 199 -22.82 -4.08 -30.62
C GLY A 199 -22.40 -2.62 -30.83
N SER A 200 -23.28 -1.76 -31.36
CA SER A 200 -23.00 -0.33 -31.56
C SER A 200 -22.67 0.42 -30.27
N LEU A 201 -23.17 -0.05 -29.11
CA LEU A 201 -22.86 0.55 -27.80
C LEU A 201 -21.39 0.43 -27.43
N ILE A 202 -20.61 -0.42 -28.10
CA ILE A 202 -19.15 -0.46 -27.95
C ILE A 202 -18.52 0.91 -28.25
N LEU A 203 -19.08 1.67 -29.19
CA LEU A 203 -18.59 3.01 -29.53
C LEU A 203 -18.78 3.97 -28.36
N VAL A 204 -19.92 3.87 -27.67
CA VAL A 204 -20.21 4.69 -26.48
C VAL A 204 -19.31 4.27 -25.32
N ALA A 205 -19.17 2.97 -25.08
CA ALA A 205 -18.30 2.44 -24.04
C ALA A 205 -16.83 2.79 -24.28
N ALA A 206 -16.36 2.76 -25.53
CA ALA A 206 -14.99 3.11 -25.91
C ALA A 206 -14.65 4.59 -25.64
N LEU A 207 -15.64 5.48 -25.64
CA LEU A 207 -15.47 6.88 -25.26
C LEU A 207 -15.67 7.12 -23.76
N ASP A 208 -16.66 6.46 -23.15
CA ASP A 208 -16.97 6.62 -21.73
C ASP A 208 -15.86 6.05 -20.83
N VAL A 209 -15.30 4.88 -21.14
CA VAL A 209 -14.28 4.24 -20.29
C VAL A 209 -13.03 5.10 -20.11
N PRO A 210 -12.36 5.61 -21.16
CA PRO A 210 -11.23 6.52 -21.00
C PRO A 210 -11.59 7.81 -20.27
N TRP A 211 -12.79 8.36 -20.51
CA TRP A 211 -13.27 9.55 -19.82
C TRP A 211 -13.45 9.32 -18.32
N GLN A 212 -14.03 8.18 -17.92
CA GLN A 212 -14.19 7.82 -16.50
C GLN A 212 -12.84 7.57 -15.84
N LEU A 213 -11.91 6.88 -16.52
CA LEU A 213 -10.54 6.68 -16.04
C LEU A 213 -9.82 8.01 -15.83
N TYR A 214 -9.88 8.91 -16.81
CA TYR A 214 -9.29 10.25 -16.73
C TYR A 214 -9.89 11.05 -15.57
N THR A 215 -11.21 11.10 -15.49
CA THR A 215 -11.94 11.85 -14.44
C THR A 215 -11.61 11.32 -13.04
N PHE A 216 -11.50 10.00 -12.88
CA PHE A 216 -11.12 9.38 -11.61
C PHE A 216 -9.70 9.76 -11.19
N HIS A 217 -8.72 9.62 -12.09
CA HIS A 217 -7.33 9.99 -11.78
C HIS A 217 -7.19 11.51 -11.56
N LYS A 218 -7.95 12.33 -12.30
CA LYS A 218 -7.99 13.78 -12.12
C LYS A 218 -8.47 14.15 -10.71
N LYS A 219 -9.52 13.49 -10.21
CA LYS A 219 -10.03 13.70 -8.83
C LYS A 219 -9.04 13.30 -7.74
N LEU A 220 -8.13 12.38 -8.04
CA LEU A 220 -7.11 11.91 -7.09
C LEU A 220 -5.80 12.69 -7.17
N ARG A 221 -5.66 13.64 -8.10
CA ARG A 221 -4.48 14.53 -8.16
C ARG A 221 -4.30 15.29 -6.87
N MET A 222 -3.06 15.65 -6.60
CA MET A 222 -2.64 16.23 -5.33
C MET A 222 -1.88 17.54 -5.54
N THR A 223 -1.89 18.39 -4.51
CA THR A 223 -0.99 19.53 -4.44
C THR A 223 0.37 19.09 -3.87
N LYS A 224 1.43 19.88 -4.11
CA LYS A 224 2.74 19.65 -3.47
C LYS A 224 2.68 19.66 -1.95
N GLU A 225 1.78 20.45 -1.37
CA GLU A 225 1.56 20.52 0.07
C GLU A 225 0.93 19.23 0.60
N GLU A 226 -0.09 18.72 -0.09
CA GLU A 226 -0.73 17.44 0.25
C GLU A 226 0.26 16.27 0.18
N ILE A 227 1.10 16.22 -0.85
CA ILE A 227 2.15 15.19 -0.98
C ILE A 227 3.15 15.29 0.18
N LYS A 228 3.61 16.51 0.50
CA LYS A 228 4.55 16.73 1.61
C LYS A 228 3.93 16.32 2.95
N GLN A 229 2.64 16.58 3.14
CA GLN A 229 1.93 16.19 4.35
C GLN A 229 1.75 14.67 4.44
N GLU A 230 1.41 14.00 3.34
CA GLU A 230 1.31 12.54 3.28
C GLU A 230 2.66 11.86 3.54
N MET A 231 3.76 12.42 3.02
CA MET A 231 5.12 11.96 3.34
C MET A 231 5.43 12.13 4.83
N LYS A 232 5.06 13.26 5.43
CA LYS A 232 5.24 13.48 6.88
C LYS A 232 4.43 12.49 7.72
N GLU A 233 3.22 12.13 7.31
CA GLU A 233 2.39 11.15 8.01
C GLU A 233 2.95 9.73 7.90
N THR A 234 3.56 9.38 6.76
CA THR A 234 4.11 8.04 6.52
C THR A 234 5.49 7.89 7.14
N ASP A 235 6.40 8.81 6.84
CA ASP A 235 7.82 8.72 7.20
C ASP A 235 8.15 9.48 8.49
N GLY A 236 7.19 10.20 9.07
CA GLY A 236 7.42 11.11 10.21
C GLY A 236 8.16 12.39 9.80
N ASP A 237 8.11 13.41 10.66
CA ASP A 237 8.80 14.67 10.37
C ASP A 237 10.34 14.48 10.46
N PRO A 238 11.09 14.80 9.38
CA PRO A 238 12.55 14.74 9.40
C PRO A 238 13.20 15.51 10.54
N HIS A 239 12.63 16.66 10.93
CA HIS A 239 13.12 17.46 12.05
C HIS A 239 12.92 16.75 13.39
N ILE A 240 11.81 16.03 13.56
CA ILE A 240 11.56 15.22 14.76
C ILE A 240 12.54 14.04 14.79
N LYS A 241 12.75 13.32 13.67
CA LYS A 241 13.75 12.24 13.60
C LYS A 241 15.17 12.76 13.90
N ALA A 242 15.54 13.93 13.40
CA ALA A 242 16.83 14.56 13.70
C ALA A 242 16.96 14.92 15.18
N ARG A 243 15.92 15.52 15.78
CA ARG A 243 15.88 15.89 17.20
C ARG A 243 15.98 14.66 18.11
N ILE A 244 15.28 13.57 17.78
CA ILE A 244 15.38 12.30 18.51
C ILE A 244 16.82 11.78 18.47
N ARG A 245 17.46 11.76 17.29
CA ARG A 245 18.86 11.32 17.16
C ARG A 245 19.83 12.21 17.97
N GLN A 246 19.60 13.52 17.99
CA GLN A 246 20.41 14.45 18.78
C GLN A 246 20.25 14.19 20.29
N GLN A 247 19.02 13.99 20.77
CA GLN A 247 18.77 13.66 22.17
C GLN A 247 19.37 12.32 22.57
N GLN A 248 19.27 11.29 21.73
CA GLN A 248 19.89 9.99 21.98
C GLN A 248 21.41 10.10 22.14
N ARG A 249 22.09 10.87 21.26
CA ARG A 249 23.53 11.15 21.38
C ARG A 249 23.88 11.90 22.68
N ALA A 250 23.06 12.87 23.08
CA ALA A 250 23.27 13.61 24.32
C ALA A 250 23.13 12.74 25.57
N ILE A 251 22.13 11.85 25.61
CA ILE A 251 21.94 10.89 26.71
C ILE A 251 23.10 9.91 26.79
N ALA A 252 23.54 9.37 25.65
CA ALA A 252 24.70 8.47 25.59
C ALA A 252 25.98 9.17 26.11
N ARG A 253 26.23 10.42 25.70
CA ARG A 253 27.36 11.21 26.20
C ARG A 253 27.27 11.46 27.71
N ARG A 254 26.08 11.78 28.25
CA ARG A 254 25.89 11.95 29.70
C ARG A 254 26.18 10.66 30.48
N ARG A 255 25.70 9.51 30.01
CA ARG A 255 25.99 8.20 30.62
C ARG A 255 27.47 7.88 30.61
N MET A 256 28.14 8.12 29.47
CA MET A 256 29.59 7.94 29.35
C MET A 256 30.37 8.83 30.34
N MET A 257 29.98 10.10 30.48
CA MET A 257 30.64 11.01 31.42
C MET A 257 30.42 10.58 32.87
N ALA A 258 29.25 10.03 33.22
CA ALA A 258 28.97 9.54 34.57
C ALA A 258 29.84 8.34 34.99
N GLU A 259 30.48 7.65 34.05
CA GLU A 259 31.39 6.54 34.33
C GLU A 259 32.85 6.99 34.53
N VAL A 260 33.22 8.21 34.11
CA VAL A 260 34.60 8.74 34.29
C VAL A 260 35.04 8.76 35.76
N PRO A 261 34.22 9.19 36.74
CA PRO A 261 34.62 9.15 38.15
C PRO A 261 34.91 7.75 38.70
N LYS A 262 34.43 6.71 38.03
CA LYS A 262 34.61 5.30 38.43
C LYS A 262 35.81 4.64 37.73
N ALA A 263 36.50 5.37 36.86
CA ALA A 263 37.66 4.86 36.15
C ALA A 263 38.88 4.79 37.08
N ASP A 264 39.76 3.83 36.83
CA ASP A 264 41.01 3.67 37.57
C ASP A 264 42.11 4.55 37.03
N VAL A 265 42.10 4.80 35.72
CA VAL A 265 43.08 5.66 35.04
C VAL A 265 42.48 6.29 33.79
N VAL A 266 42.93 7.50 33.46
CA VAL A 266 42.66 8.15 32.18
C VAL A 266 43.96 8.31 31.39
N VAL A 267 44.02 7.68 30.22
CA VAL A 267 45.15 7.78 29.28
C VAL A 267 44.85 8.89 28.28
N THR A 268 45.78 9.83 28.14
CA THR A 268 45.59 11.04 27.35
C THR A 268 46.60 11.16 26.22
N ASN A 269 46.15 11.69 25.09
CA ASN A 269 46.96 12.41 24.11
C ASN A 269 46.66 13.90 24.37
N PRO A 270 47.63 14.71 24.84
CA PRO A 270 47.42 15.97 25.57
C PRO A 270 46.28 16.86 25.08
N THR A 271 46.13 17.04 23.77
CA THR A 271 45.09 17.88 23.18
C THR A 271 43.95 17.09 22.54
N HIS A 272 44.21 15.90 21.99
CA HIS A 272 43.30 15.26 21.03
C HIS A 272 42.48 14.09 21.56
N TYR A 273 42.99 13.28 22.49
CA TYR A 273 42.27 12.07 22.93
C TYR A 273 42.34 11.89 24.44
N ALA A 274 41.25 11.36 25.00
CA ALA A 274 41.23 10.86 26.37
C ALA A 274 40.44 9.56 26.42
N VAL A 275 41.00 8.54 27.07
CA VAL A 275 40.38 7.24 27.25
C VAL A 275 40.46 6.85 28.72
N ALA A 276 39.31 6.66 29.35
CA ALA A 276 39.18 6.21 30.72
C ALA A 276 39.05 4.68 30.77
N LEU A 277 39.91 4.04 31.54
CA LEU A 277 39.95 2.61 31.74
C LEU A 277 39.50 2.26 33.15
N ARG A 278 38.76 1.17 33.27
CA ARG A 278 38.35 0.60 34.55
C ARG A 278 38.72 -0.87 34.61
N TYR A 279 39.31 -1.28 35.72
CA TYR A 279 39.68 -2.65 36.03
C TYR A 279 38.99 -3.06 37.32
N GLU A 280 38.25 -4.17 37.28
CA GLU A 280 37.54 -4.68 38.45
C GLU A 280 38.31 -5.88 39.01
N GLU A 281 38.93 -5.70 40.18
CA GLU A 281 39.64 -6.78 40.89
C GLU A 281 38.69 -7.95 41.20
N GLY A 282 39.14 -9.18 40.92
CA GLY A 282 38.37 -10.41 41.15
C GLY A 282 37.47 -10.83 39.98
N ARG A 283 37.36 -10.05 38.91
CA ARG A 283 36.77 -10.50 37.64
C ARG A 283 37.88 -10.96 36.68
N MET A 284 37.73 -12.18 36.16
CA MET A 284 38.63 -12.75 35.15
C MET A 284 38.38 -12.09 33.78
N GLY A 285 38.86 -10.85 33.59
CA GLY A 285 38.69 -10.10 32.35
C GLY A 285 39.70 -8.95 32.23
N ALA A 286 39.94 -8.49 31.00
CA ALA A 286 40.85 -7.37 30.77
C ALA A 286 40.19 -6.02 31.13
N PRO A 287 40.98 -4.96 31.39
CA PRO A 287 40.45 -3.62 31.64
C PRO A 287 39.48 -3.15 30.54
N ARG A 288 38.41 -2.46 30.94
CA ARG A 288 37.35 -1.98 30.04
C ARG A 288 37.46 -0.49 29.79
N VAL A 289 37.16 -0.06 28.57
CA VAL A 289 37.04 1.37 28.23
C VAL A 289 35.69 1.89 28.68
N VAL A 290 35.64 2.68 29.74
CA VAL A 290 34.40 3.21 30.33
C VAL A 290 34.03 4.61 29.83
N ALA A 291 35.00 5.36 29.32
CA ALA A 291 34.78 6.60 28.59
C ALA A 291 35.87 6.78 27.54
N LYS A 292 35.52 7.30 26.36
CA LYS A 292 36.51 7.75 25.38
C LYS A 292 35.99 8.93 24.58
N GLY A 293 36.88 9.81 24.15
CA GLY A 293 36.50 10.97 23.35
C GLY A 293 37.67 11.59 22.62
N ALA A 294 37.33 12.42 21.65
CA ALA A 294 38.26 13.30 20.94
C ALA A 294 37.94 14.78 21.25
N ASP A 295 38.96 15.63 21.16
CA ASP A 295 38.88 17.10 21.25
C ASP A 295 38.04 17.58 22.45
N GLU A 296 36.92 18.26 22.22
CA GLU A 296 36.00 18.77 23.27
C GLU A 296 35.50 17.68 24.23
N VAL A 297 35.29 16.46 23.73
CA VAL A 297 34.88 15.34 24.59
C VAL A 297 36.07 14.88 25.43
N ALA A 298 37.28 14.86 24.86
CA ALA A 298 38.49 14.52 25.59
C ALA A 298 38.81 15.57 26.67
N ALA A 299 38.67 16.86 26.36
CA ALA A 299 38.82 17.96 27.31
C ALA A 299 37.88 17.77 28.51
N ARG A 300 36.60 17.48 28.25
CA ARG A 300 35.64 17.24 29.33
C ARG A 300 35.94 16.00 30.17
N ILE A 301 36.46 14.93 29.57
CA ILE A 301 36.91 13.74 30.31
C ILE A 301 38.07 14.09 31.24
N ARG A 302 39.05 14.87 30.77
CA ARG A 302 40.20 15.32 31.59
C ARG A 302 39.76 16.22 32.74
N GLU A 303 38.87 17.17 32.49
CA GLU A 303 38.30 18.03 33.55
C GLU A 303 37.61 17.19 34.63
N LEU A 304 36.77 16.25 34.22
CA LEU A 304 36.00 15.42 35.15
C LEU A 304 36.90 14.45 35.92
N ALA A 305 37.94 13.92 35.28
CA ALA A 305 38.97 13.09 35.91
C ALA A 305 39.76 13.89 36.96
N ALA A 306 40.17 15.12 36.64
CA ALA A 306 40.85 16.00 37.57
C ALA A 306 39.97 16.37 38.79
N GLU A 307 38.69 16.68 38.56
CA GLU A 307 37.71 16.99 39.60
C GLU A 307 37.52 15.82 40.59
N HIS A 308 37.47 14.59 40.07
CA HIS A 308 37.26 13.37 40.85
C HIS A 308 38.57 12.68 41.28
N ARG A 309 39.72 13.31 41.06
CA ARG A 309 41.06 12.80 41.40
C ARG A 309 41.38 11.43 40.79
N VAL A 310 40.88 11.17 39.58
CA VAL A 310 41.25 9.99 38.80
C VAL A 310 42.64 10.23 38.20
N PRO A 311 43.62 9.32 38.41
CA PRO A 311 44.97 9.46 37.86
C PRO A 311 44.96 9.62 36.34
N MET A 312 45.72 10.60 35.84
CA MET A 312 45.87 10.87 34.42
C MET A 312 47.30 10.61 33.99
N LEU A 313 47.48 9.85 32.91
CA LEU A 313 48.77 9.59 32.29
C LEU A 313 48.78 10.11 30.85
N SER A 314 49.82 10.86 30.48
CA SER A 314 50.04 11.26 29.09
C SER A 314 50.81 10.16 28.37
N ALA A 315 50.11 9.40 27.54
CA ALA A 315 50.68 8.36 26.69
C ALA A 315 50.05 8.45 25.29
N PRO A 316 50.54 9.36 24.43
CA PRO A 316 49.89 9.64 23.14
C PRO A 316 49.70 8.42 22.23
N PRO A 317 50.70 7.51 22.06
CA PRO A 317 50.52 6.31 21.23
C PRO A 317 49.42 5.39 21.75
N LEU A 318 49.42 5.14 23.06
CA LEU A 318 48.43 4.27 23.72
C LEU A 318 47.02 4.88 23.68
N ALA A 319 46.88 6.19 23.92
CA ALA A 319 45.60 6.88 23.86
C ALA A 319 44.97 6.81 22.46
N ARG A 320 45.78 6.97 21.39
CA ARG A 320 45.29 6.83 20.00
C ARG A 320 44.85 5.40 19.70
N ALA A 321 45.66 4.42 20.10
CA ALA A 321 45.36 3.00 19.89
C ALA A 321 44.06 2.59 20.61
N LEU A 322 43.93 2.95 21.89
CA LEU A 322 42.73 2.68 22.67
C LEU A 322 41.48 3.37 22.10
N HIS A 323 41.60 4.63 21.67
CA HIS A 323 40.47 5.37 21.10
C HIS A 323 39.97 4.74 19.79
N ARG A 324 40.90 4.29 18.92
CA ARG A 324 40.58 3.74 17.60
C ARG A 324 40.12 2.28 17.66
N HIS A 325 40.77 1.43 18.44
CA HIS A 325 40.60 -0.02 18.36
C HIS A 325 39.65 -0.60 19.42
N VAL A 326 39.24 0.17 20.43
CA VAL A 326 38.38 -0.33 21.52
C VAL A 326 37.09 0.44 21.61
N GLU A 327 35.94 -0.23 21.46
CA GLU A 327 34.63 0.40 21.63
C GLU A 327 34.32 0.69 23.11
N LEU A 328 33.41 1.64 23.33
CA LEU A 328 32.95 1.98 24.68
C LEU A 328 32.29 0.75 25.34
N GLY A 329 32.63 0.45 26.60
CA GLY A 329 32.13 -0.68 27.38
C GLY A 329 32.83 -2.02 27.12
N HIS A 330 33.73 -2.08 26.14
CA HIS A 330 34.44 -3.30 25.75
C HIS A 330 35.80 -3.41 26.45
N GLU A 331 36.29 -4.65 26.54
CA GLU A 331 37.62 -4.97 27.05
C GLU A 331 38.68 -4.61 26.01
N ILE A 332 39.86 -4.21 26.49
CA ILE A 332 41.00 -3.94 25.62
C ILE A 332 41.43 -5.22 24.87
N PRO A 333 42.03 -5.12 23.67
CA PRO A 333 42.58 -6.26 22.94
C PRO A 333 43.90 -6.74 23.55
N ALA A 334 44.23 -8.03 23.34
CA ALA A 334 45.42 -8.67 23.88
C ALA A 334 46.73 -7.92 23.59
N GLY A 335 46.85 -7.32 22.39
CA GLY A 335 48.03 -6.55 22.01
C GLY A 335 48.29 -5.30 22.87
N LEU A 336 47.28 -4.77 23.57
CA LEU A 336 47.44 -3.62 24.46
C LEU A 336 47.59 -4.01 25.94
N TYR A 337 47.61 -5.31 26.27
CA TYR A 337 47.63 -5.76 27.67
C TYR A 337 48.89 -5.31 28.39
N THR A 338 50.06 -5.47 27.80
CA THR A 338 51.34 -5.08 28.42
C THR A 338 51.36 -3.59 28.73
N ALA A 339 51.06 -2.75 27.73
CA ALA A 339 51.04 -1.31 27.89
C ALA A 339 50.01 -0.87 28.96
N VAL A 340 48.79 -1.42 28.95
CA VAL A 340 47.79 -1.06 29.96
C VAL A 340 48.14 -1.60 31.36
N ALA A 341 48.77 -2.78 31.45
CA ALA A 341 49.22 -3.34 32.72
C ALA A 341 50.30 -2.47 33.38
N GLU A 342 51.23 -1.91 32.61
CA GLU A 342 52.22 -0.94 33.10
C GLU A 342 51.55 0.34 33.62
N VAL A 343 50.54 0.84 32.90
CA VAL A 343 49.75 2.01 33.35
C VAL A 343 49.02 1.71 34.65
N LEU A 344 48.38 0.55 34.78
CA LEU A 344 47.68 0.16 36.01
C LEU A 344 48.65 -0.07 37.15
N ALA A 345 49.81 -0.70 36.91
CA ALA A 345 50.86 -0.89 37.91
C ALA A 345 51.36 0.44 38.47
N TRP A 346 51.56 1.45 37.61
CA TRP A 346 51.85 2.81 38.03
C TRP A 346 50.73 3.42 38.90
N VAL A 347 49.47 3.25 38.51
CA VAL A 347 48.34 3.70 39.35
C VAL A 347 48.32 3.02 40.71
N TYR A 348 48.61 1.71 40.79
CA TYR A 348 48.71 1.01 42.07
C TYR A 348 49.86 1.53 42.93
N GLN A 349 51.02 1.78 42.34
CA GLN A 349 52.15 2.39 43.05
C GLN A 349 51.80 3.80 43.53
N LEU A 350 51.11 4.60 42.72
CA LEU A 350 50.68 5.95 43.07
C LEU A 350 49.62 5.95 44.18
N LYS A 351 48.67 5.01 44.18
CA LYS A 351 47.67 4.85 45.26
C LYS A 351 48.32 4.41 46.59
N ASN A 352 49.35 3.56 46.52
CA ASN A 352 50.05 3.05 47.70
C ASN A 352 51.24 3.95 48.14
N TRP A 353 51.54 4.99 47.37
CA TRP A 353 52.60 5.93 47.68
C TRP A 353 52.16 6.90 48.77
N HIS A 354 53.02 7.08 49.77
CA HIS A 354 52.89 8.08 50.82
C HIS A 354 54.16 8.92 50.82
N TYR A 355 54.04 10.22 51.07
CA TYR A 355 55.18 11.17 51.06
C TYR A 355 56.35 10.72 51.96
N SER A 356 56.06 9.91 52.98
CA SER A 356 57.05 9.33 53.91
C SER A 356 57.92 8.20 53.32
N TYR A 357 57.60 7.66 52.14
CA TYR A 357 58.28 6.48 51.55
C TYR A 357 59.24 6.82 50.39
N GLY A 358 59.45 8.09 50.06
CA GLY A 358 60.38 8.53 49.00
C GLY A 358 59.73 9.36 47.90
N PRO A 359 60.45 9.69 46.82
CA PRO A 359 59.93 10.49 45.71
C PRO A 359 58.72 9.81 45.04
N GLN A 360 57.85 10.61 44.43
CA GLN A 360 56.66 10.13 43.73
C GLN A 360 57.05 9.16 42.60
N PRO A 361 56.33 8.04 42.40
CA PRO A 361 56.61 7.11 41.31
C PRO A 361 56.48 7.80 39.96
N ASP A 362 57.55 7.78 39.17
CA ASP A 362 57.53 8.27 37.79
C ASP A 362 56.60 7.40 36.93
N GLY A 363 55.90 8.05 35.99
CA GLY A 363 55.07 7.34 35.02
C GLY A 363 55.92 6.53 34.03
N PRO A 364 55.39 5.43 33.46
CA PRO A 364 56.10 4.66 32.44
C PRO A 364 56.34 5.54 31.21
N ALA A 365 57.60 5.67 30.79
CA ALA A 365 58.01 6.58 29.71
C ALA A 365 57.90 5.95 28.30
N ASP A 366 58.15 4.64 28.17
CA ASP A 366 58.18 3.92 26.88
C ASP A 366 57.14 2.79 26.83
N LEU A 367 55.86 3.18 26.86
CA LEU A 367 54.76 2.23 26.69
C LEU A 367 54.75 1.67 25.25
N VAL A 368 55.13 0.40 25.11
CA VAL A 368 55.20 -0.29 23.81
C VAL A 368 53.79 -0.60 23.30
N VAL A 369 53.41 0.02 22.17
CA VAL A 369 52.19 -0.32 21.42
C VAL A 369 52.62 -1.15 20.21
N PRO A 370 52.10 -2.37 20.00
CA PRO A 370 52.45 -3.18 18.84
C PRO A 370 52.14 -2.46 17.52
N ASP A 371 53.01 -2.63 16.52
CA ASP A 371 52.90 -1.96 15.21
C ASP A 371 51.54 -2.20 14.52
N GLU A 372 50.94 -3.37 14.74
CA GLU A 372 49.60 -3.73 14.20
C GLU A 372 48.45 -2.88 14.76
N LEU A 373 48.64 -2.32 15.97
CA LEU A 373 47.66 -1.46 16.66
C LEU A 373 48.14 -0.01 16.76
N ALA A 374 49.29 0.30 16.17
CA ALA A 374 49.86 1.64 16.16
C ALA A 374 49.04 2.55 15.24
N VAL A 375 48.48 3.61 15.81
CA VAL A 375 47.79 4.65 15.04
C VAL A 375 48.77 5.81 14.84
N PRO A 376 49.14 6.13 13.58
CA PRO A 376 50.03 7.24 13.29
C PRO A 376 49.43 8.56 13.79
N GLU A 377 50.29 9.51 14.10
CA GLU A 377 49.87 10.84 14.49
C GLU A 377 49.14 11.49 13.30
N SER A 378 47.84 11.75 13.45
CA SER A 378 47.08 12.44 12.41
C SER A 378 47.56 13.89 12.36
N ARG A 379 48.14 14.31 11.23
CA ARG A 379 48.29 15.74 10.94
C ARG A 379 46.91 16.37 10.91
N ALA A 380 46.77 17.47 11.64
CA ALA A 380 45.54 18.22 11.86
C ALA A 380 44.75 18.52 10.58
#